data_AF-A0A924UKY0-F1
#
_entry.id   AF-A0A924UKY0-F1
#
_cell.length_a   1.000
_cell.length_b   1.000
_cell.length_c   1.000
_cell.angle_alpha   90.00
_cell.angle_beta   90.00
_cell.angle_gamma   90.00
#
_symmetry.space_group_name_H-M   'P 1'
#
loop_
_entity.id
_entity.type
_entity.pdbx_description
1 polymer ?
#
loop_
_entity_poly.entity_id
_entity_poly.type
_entity_poly.pdbx_seq_one_letter_code
_entity_poly.pdbx_strand_id
1 'polypeptide(L)'
;MSAILAIYAMSFRLMERTSLLSDFLIITVLAILYFESLRPNRWKYILPALFLFWVNVHPVYPIGWALCFLYLFCNYKQWPRRHYRHLIILTFTSVLICLFNPRGLQGFLYPLQFATNEGVIFRQYYFEWMPTLASLFIFRKQTLFLVLLILLNLYLIYKTRKSNSFFESLASLFFIAYGLYAIRFVPTLCFALIFLNYTLSRRITDTPAFKKLNLVAASIALLLALQNIFFGYETISGPRRFGLGLDPAVVPQQAAQFFELYPQIGNVYNSHLFGSYLAWAWDGKRKLFYHGFVTDTNFFLNEYAAFSRSPQAFEQQVEKYQISAFLLDRFQGNEALLSYIVNNKKWVLGYQDVGSLIFLRKAE
;
A
#
# COMPACT_ATOMS: atom_id res chain seq x y z
N MET A 1 0.62 -5.10 23.41
CA MET A 1 0.90 -6.27 22.53
C MET A 1 0.54 -6.00 21.06
N SER A 2 -0.72 -5.70 20.73
CA SER A 2 -1.17 -5.52 19.33
C SER A 2 -0.34 -4.53 18.51
N ALA A 3 0.05 -3.39 19.10
CA ALA A 3 0.89 -2.40 18.42
C ALA A 3 2.26 -2.96 17.97
N ILE A 4 2.91 -3.78 18.80
CA ILE A 4 4.21 -4.38 18.47
C ILE A 4 4.06 -5.36 17.31
N LEU A 5 3.09 -6.28 17.44
CA LEU A 5 2.83 -7.28 16.40
C LEU A 5 2.50 -6.59 15.07
N ALA A 6 1.68 -5.54 15.12
CA ALA A 6 1.31 -4.74 13.96
C ALA A 6 2.51 -4.02 13.32
N ILE A 7 3.34 -3.32 14.12
CA ILE A 7 4.54 -2.61 13.62
C ILE A 7 5.47 -3.57 12.90
N TYR A 8 5.74 -4.75 13.47
CA TYR A 8 6.56 -5.75 12.81
C TYR A 8 5.91 -6.36 11.58
N ALA A 9 4.60 -6.62 11.64
CA ALA A 9 3.86 -7.16 10.51
C ALA A 9 3.88 -6.20 9.31
N MET A 10 3.82 -4.88 9.53
CA MET A 10 3.82 -3.88 8.46
C MET A 10 5.18 -3.22 8.18
N SER A 11 6.25 -3.62 8.89
CA SER A 11 7.57 -2.96 8.86
C SER A 11 8.18 -2.82 7.47
N PHE A 12 7.92 -3.80 6.60
CA PHE A 12 8.39 -3.82 5.21
C PHE A 12 7.77 -2.72 4.33
N ARG A 13 6.76 -1.99 4.85
CA ARG A 13 5.96 -1.02 4.09
C ARG A 13 5.69 0.28 4.85
N LEU A 14 6.39 0.51 5.97
CA LEU A 14 6.40 1.79 6.67
C LEU A 14 7.32 2.77 5.93
N MET A 15 6.80 3.35 4.86
CA MET A 15 7.50 4.33 4.01
C MET A 15 6.53 5.39 3.51
N GLU A 16 7.07 6.49 2.98
CA GLU A 16 6.33 7.59 2.39
C GLU A 16 5.37 7.10 1.29
N ARG A 17 4.07 7.12 1.56
CA ARG A 17 3.03 6.72 0.61
C ARG A 17 1.77 7.56 0.78
N THR A 18 1.14 7.91 -0.33
CA THR A 18 -0.16 8.59 -0.35
C THR A 18 -1.26 7.77 0.31
N SER A 19 -1.12 6.43 0.35
CA SER A 19 -2.06 5.54 1.03
C SER A 19 -2.11 5.72 2.54
N LEU A 20 -1.04 6.22 3.18
CA LEU A 20 -1.01 6.42 4.64
C LEU A 20 -2.08 7.40 5.12
N LEU A 21 -2.39 8.42 4.31
CA LEU A 21 -3.48 9.34 4.63
C LEU A 21 -4.84 8.63 4.58
N SER A 22 -5.05 7.70 3.65
CA SER A 22 -6.26 6.87 3.66
C SER A 22 -6.32 5.97 4.88
N ASP A 23 -5.20 5.37 5.29
CA ASP A 23 -5.15 4.56 6.52
C ASP A 23 -5.57 5.41 7.73
N PHE A 24 -5.05 6.63 7.85
CA PHE A 24 -5.48 7.56 8.90
C PHE A 24 -6.98 7.89 8.85
N LEU A 25 -7.52 8.17 7.66
CA LEU A 25 -8.94 8.48 7.47
C LEU A 25 -9.84 7.27 7.78
N ILE A 26 -9.42 6.05 7.42
CA ILE A 26 -10.10 4.79 7.80
C ILE A 26 -10.20 4.68 9.33
N ILE A 27 -9.08 4.89 10.03
CA ILE A 27 -9.05 4.82 11.51
C ILE A 27 -9.91 5.93 12.11
N THR A 28 -9.93 7.11 11.51
CA THR A 28 -10.79 8.22 11.92
C THR A 28 -12.28 7.85 11.80
N VAL A 29 -12.70 7.27 10.68
CA VAL A 29 -14.07 6.77 10.49
C VAL A 29 -14.41 5.68 11.50
N LEU A 30 -13.52 4.69 11.70
CA LEU A 30 -13.68 3.67 12.74
C LEU A 30 -13.87 4.27 14.13
N ALA A 31 -13.07 5.28 14.48
CA ALA A 31 -13.15 5.94 15.77
C ALA A 31 -14.48 6.67 15.95
N ILE A 32 -14.96 7.40 14.92
CA ILE A 32 -16.26 8.06 14.94
C ILE A 32 -17.38 7.04 15.19
N LEU A 33 -17.38 5.93 14.46
CA LEU A 33 -18.40 4.87 14.59
C LEU A 33 -18.32 4.15 15.94
N TYR A 34 -17.11 3.92 16.46
CA TYR A 34 -16.93 3.36 17.80
C TYR A 34 -17.48 4.30 18.88
N PHE A 35 -17.15 5.60 18.85
CA PHE A 35 -17.68 6.54 19.84
C PHE A 35 -19.19 6.69 19.75
N GLU A 36 -19.76 6.67 18.54
CA GLU A 36 -21.20 6.62 18.31
C GLU A 36 -21.84 5.37 18.93
N SER A 37 -21.16 4.21 18.89
CA SER A 37 -21.65 2.97 19.53
C SER A 37 -21.76 3.06 21.05
N LEU A 38 -20.91 3.87 21.69
CA LEU A 38 -20.92 4.06 23.13
C LEU A 38 -22.03 5.02 23.55
N ARG A 39 -22.14 6.13 22.81
CA ARG A 39 -23.18 7.14 23.01
C ARG A 39 -23.32 8.01 21.77
N PRO A 40 -24.52 8.53 21.50
CA PRO A 40 -24.74 9.56 20.51
C PRO A 40 -23.71 10.68 20.54
N ASN A 41 -23.01 10.91 19.42
CA ASN A 41 -21.95 11.92 19.36
C ASN A 41 -22.08 12.83 18.13
N ARG A 42 -21.56 14.06 18.27
CA ARG A 42 -21.52 15.08 17.21
C ARG A 42 -20.43 14.83 16.16
N TRP A 43 -19.43 14.00 16.45
CA TRP A 43 -18.33 13.74 15.50
C TRP A 43 -18.80 13.17 14.16
N LYS A 44 -19.93 12.47 14.12
CA LYS A 44 -20.51 11.94 12.88
C LYS A 44 -20.87 13.01 11.84
N TYR A 45 -21.13 14.25 12.26
CA TYR A 45 -21.44 15.34 11.35
C TYR A 45 -20.22 15.75 10.48
N ILE A 46 -19.02 15.34 10.87
CA ILE A 46 -17.80 15.56 10.08
C ILE A 46 -17.68 14.56 8.92
N LEU A 47 -18.41 13.42 8.95
CA LEU A 47 -18.27 12.36 7.93
C LEU A 47 -18.36 12.91 6.49
N PRO A 48 -19.36 13.70 6.08
CA PRO A 48 -19.41 14.21 4.71
C PRO A 48 -18.19 15.05 4.32
N ALA A 49 -17.72 15.93 5.21
CA ALA A 49 -16.53 16.75 4.95
C ALA A 49 -15.25 15.90 4.85
N LEU A 50 -15.16 14.85 5.67
CA LEU A 50 -14.07 13.88 5.62
C LEU A 50 -14.04 13.15 4.26
N PHE A 51 -15.19 12.68 3.77
CA PHE A 51 -15.28 12.00 2.47
C PHE A 51 -15.06 12.94 1.28
N LEU A 52 -15.53 14.20 1.36
CA LEU A 52 -15.23 15.23 0.37
C LEU A 52 -13.73 15.49 0.24
N PHE A 53 -13.02 15.56 1.36
CA PHE A 53 -11.57 15.65 1.35
C PHE A 53 -10.94 14.36 0.78
N TRP A 54 -11.37 13.20 1.27
CA TRP A 54 -10.76 11.92 0.94
C TRP A 54 -10.86 11.56 -0.55
N VAL A 55 -12.03 11.78 -1.18
CA VAL A 55 -12.24 11.49 -2.60
C VAL A 55 -11.28 12.26 -3.51
N ASN A 56 -10.81 13.43 -3.07
CA ASN A 56 -9.90 14.28 -3.81
C ASN A 56 -8.43 13.95 -3.56
N VAL A 57 -8.13 13.06 -2.61
CA VAL A 57 -6.76 12.73 -2.22
C VAL A 57 -6.38 11.30 -2.59
N HIS A 58 -7.28 10.32 -2.42
CA HIS A 58 -6.93 8.92 -2.64
C HIS A 58 -8.15 8.02 -2.90
N PRO A 59 -8.09 7.05 -3.83
CA PRO A 59 -9.25 6.25 -4.27
C PRO A 59 -9.73 5.16 -3.28
N VAL A 60 -9.24 5.14 -2.04
CA VAL A 60 -9.57 4.09 -1.04
C VAL A 60 -10.74 4.48 -0.12
N TYR A 61 -11.36 5.64 -0.35
CA TYR A 61 -12.56 6.09 0.37
C TYR A 61 -13.72 5.07 0.43
N PRO A 62 -13.95 4.13 -0.53
CA PRO A 62 -15.04 3.16 -0.39
C PRO A 62 -14.92 2.25 0.83
N ILE A 63 -13.71 2.07 1.38
CA ILE A 63 -13.52 1.35 2.66
C ILE A 63 -14.22 2.07 3.81
N GLY A 64 -14.19 3.40 3.83
CA GLY A 64 -14.95 4.20 4.80
C GLY A 64 -16.46 3.98 4.66
N TRP A 65 -16.98 3.93 3.43
CA TRP A 65 -18.39 3.63 3.20
C TRP A 65 -18.76 2.24 3.72
N ALA A 66 -17.94 1.24 3.42
CA ALA A 66 -18.15 -0.13 3.88
C ALA A 66 -18.28 -0.16 5.42
N LEU A 67 -17.45 0.58 6.15
CA LEU A 67 -17.55 0.70 7.61
C LEU A 67 -18.84 1.38 8.08
N CYS A 68 -19.24 2.49 7.45
CA CYS A 68 -20.48 3.17 7.79
C CYS A 68 -21.70 2.25 7.57
N PHE A 69 -21.77 1.57 6.42
CA PHE A 69 -22.84 0.61 6.14
C PHE A 69 -22.80 -0.60 7.06
N LEU A 70 -21.61 -1.13 7.37
CA LEU A 70 -21.43 -2.21 8.32
C LEU A 70 -21.96 -1.83 9.70
N TYR A 71 -21.65 -0.62 10.16
CA TYR A 71 -22.15 -0.10 11.43
C TYR A 71 -23.68 0.02 11.44
N LEU A 72 -24.27 0.58 10.37
CA LEU A 72 -25.72 0.70 10.23
C LEU A 72 -26.39 -0.68 10.22
N PHE A 73 -25.81 -1.65 9.51
CA PHE A 73 -26.29 -3.03 9.45
C PHE A 73 -26.26 -3.70 10.83
N CYS A 74 -25.13 -3.63 11.54
CA CYS A 74 -24.99 -4.18 12.89
C CYS A 74 -25.98 -3.58 13.90
N ASN A 75 -26.52 -2.39 13.62
CA ASN A 75 -27.41 -1.65 14.51
C ASN A 75 -28.79 -1.38 13.91
N TYR A 76 -29.28 -2.24 13.00
CA TYR A 76 -30.56 -2.03 12.29
C TYR A 76 -31.76 -1.76 13.21
N LYS A 77 -31.80 -2.42 14.37
CA LYS A 77 -32.86 -2.23 15.37
C LYS A 77 -32.96 -0.79 15.90
N GLN A 78 -31.89 -0.01 15.77
CA GLN A 78 -31.83 1.37 16.24
C GLN A 78 -32.29 2.40 15.20
N TRP A 79 -32.51 2.01 13.95
CA TRP A 79 -32.87 2.91 12.85
C TRP A 79 -34.07 3.83 13.09
N PRO A 80 -35.15 3.40 13.79
CA PRO A 80 -36.28 4.28 14.08
C PRO A 80 -35.89 5.49 14.96
N ARG A 81 -34.79 5.40 15.73
CA ARG A 81 -34.34 6.47 16.62
C ARG A 81 -33.84 7.66 15.80
N ARG A 82 -34.29 8.88 16.16
CA ARG A 82 -33.91 10.15 15.50
C ARG A 82 -32.41 10.26 15.26
N HIS A 83 -31.60 9.91 16.24
CA HIS A 83 -30.15 9.98 16.13
C HIS A 83 -29.57 9.03 15.07
N TYR A 84 -30.09 7.80 14.90
CA TYR A 84 -29.67 6.89 13.84
C TYR A 84 -30.12 7.34 12.45
N ARG A 85 -31.32 7.94 12.34
CA ARG A 85 -31.78 8.56 11.08
C ARG A 85 -30.78 9.61 10.58
N HIS A 86 -30.25 10.45 11.47
CA HIS A 86 -29.18 11.39 11.08
C HIS A 86 -27.93 10.67 10.58
N LEU A 87 -27.50 9.58 11.23
CA LEU A 87 -26.33 8.83 10.79
C LEU A 87 -26.56 8.16 9.42
N ILE A 88 -27.77 7.68 9.15
CA ILE A 88 -28.16 7.16 7.82
C ILE A 88 -28.03 8.27 6.78
N ILE A 89 -28.66 9.43 7.03
CA ILE A 89 -28.58 10.59 6.13
C ILE A 89 -27.11 10.98 5.89
N LEU A 90 -26.29 11.06 6.94
CA LEU A 90 -24.87 11.41 6.83
C LEU A 90 -24.06 10.36 6.07
N THR A 91 -24.37 9.07 6.23
CA THR A 91 -23.74 7.98 5.46
C THR A 91 -24.05 8.12 3.98
N PHE A 92 -25.32 8.29 3.61
CA PHE A 92 -25.69 8.49 2.19
C PHE A 92 -25.15 9.80 1.62
N THR A 93 -25.16 10.88 2.40
CA THR A 93 -24.52 12.15 2.02
C THR A 93 -23.03 11.96 1.77
N SER A 94 -22.35 11.16 2.62
CA SER A 94 -20.92 10.84 2.48
C SER A 94 -20.61 10.00 1.23
N VAL A 95 -21.58 9.24 0.72
CA VAL A 95 -21.45 8.57 -0.59
C VAL A 95 -21.62 9.60 -1.70
N LEU A 96 -22.72 10.35 -1.69
CA LEU A 96 -23.04 11.31 -2.75
C LEU A 96 -22.00 12.44 -2.87
N ILE A 97 -21.41 12.87 -1.76
CA ILE A 97 -20.42 13.95 -1.77
C ILE A 97 -19.12 13.54 -2.48
N CYS A 98 -18.86 12.23 -2.65
CA CYS A 98 -17.74 11.78 -3.47
C CYS A 98 -17.94 12.04 -4.98
N LEU A 99 -19.12 12.49 -5.42
CA LEU A 99 -19.30 13.01 -6.78
C LEU A 99 -18.59 14.36 -6.98
N PHE A 100 -18.23 15.07 -5.90
CA PHE A 100 -17.41 16.29 -5.93
C PHE A 100 -15.92 15.97 -6.07
N ASN A 101 -15.60 15.12 -7.04
CA ASN A 101 -14.26 14.88 -7.56
C ASN A 101 -14.14 15.61 -8.91
N PRO A 102 -12.97 16.14 -9.31
CA PRO A 102 -12.80 16.80 -10.62
C PRO A 102 -13.23 15.95 -11.82
N ARG A 103 -13.19 14.62 -11.69
CA ARG A 103 -13.65 13.66 -12.71
C ARG A 103 -15.12 13.24 -12.54
N GLY A 104 -15.85 13.85 -11.60
CA GLY A 104 -17.26 13.58 -11.30
C GLY A 104 -17.56 12.10 -11.13
N LEU A 105 -18.49 11.59 -11.92
CA LEU A 105 -18.91 10.18 -11.93
C LEU A 105 -17.76 9.21 -12.28
N GLN A 106 -16.84 9.59 -13.17
CA GLN A 106 -15.70 8.73 -13.52
C GLN A 106 -14.77 8.54 -12.32
N GLY A 107 -14.49 9.62 -11.58
CA GLY A 107 -13.71 9.56 -10.34
C GLY A 107 -14.43 8.73 -9.27
N PHE A 108 -15.74 8.91 -9.14
CA PHE A 108 -16.56 8.15 -8.19
C PHE A 108 -16.54 6.64 -8.45
N LEU A 109 -16.64 6.22 -9.73
CA LEU A 109 -16.67 4.81 -10.14
C LEU A 109 -15.27 4.17 -10.26
N TYR A 110 -14.22 4.98 -10.32
CA TYR A 110 -12.85 4.52 -10.54
C TYR A 110 -12.40 3.39 -9.59
N PRO A 111 -12.61 3.45 -8.26
CA PRO A 111 -12.17 2.37 -7.38
C PRO A 111 -12.83 1.02 -7.70
N LEU A 112 -14.09 1.03 -8.14
CA LEU A 112 -14.81 -0.18 -8.52
C LEU A 112 -14.26 -0.74 -9.84
N GLN A 113 -14.11 0.12 -10.85
CA GLN A 113 -13.53 -0.24 -12.14
C GLN A 113 -12.13 -0.83 -11.97
N PHE A 114 -11.30 -0.16 -11.17
CA PHE A 114 -9.96 -0.61 -10.83
C PHE A 114 -9.98 -1.99 -10.17
N ALA A 115 -10.84 -2.21 -9.16
CA ALA A 115 -10.89 -3.47 -8.44
C ALA A 115 -11.34 -4.65 -9.33
N THR A 116 -12.21 -4.41 -10.30
CA THR A 116 -12.75 -5.47 -11.19
C THR A 116 -11.91 -5.72 -12.43
N ASN A 117 -11.12 -4.74 -12.88
CA ASN A 117 -10.30 -4.86 -14.10
C ASN A 117 -8.81 -4.85 -13.74
N GLU A 118 -8.21 -3.68 -13.59
CA GLU A 118 -6.75 -3.50 -13.48
C GLU A 118 -6.16 -4.24 -12.26
N GLY A 119 -6.87 -4.22 -11.14
CA GLY A 119 -6.48 -4.91 -9.90
C GLY A 119 -6.36 -6.42 -10.06
N VAL A 120 -7.18 -7.05 -10.91
CA VAL A 120 -7.13 -8.50 -11.17
C VAL A 120 -5.84 -8.85 -11.92
N ILE A 121 -5.49 -8.05 -12.93
CA ILE A 121 -4.26 -8.22 -13.71
C ILE A 121 -3.04 -7.95 -12.82
N PHE A 122 -3.02 -6.82 -12.12
CA PHE A 122 -1.88 -6.48 -11.27
C PHE A 122 -1.66 -7.49 -10.15
N ARG A 123 -2.70 -8.15 -9.63
CA ARG A 123 -2.55 -9.23 -8.64
C ARG A 123 -1.74 -10.43 -9.13
N GLN A 124 -1.64 -10.63 -10.44
CA GLN A 124 -0.87 -11.71 -11.05
C GLN A 124 0.58 -11.30 -11.35
N TYR A 125 0.81 -10.05 -11.77
CA TYR A 125 2.09 -9.61 -12.31
C TYR A 125 2.83 -8.58 -11.46
N TYR A 126 2.17 -8.00 -10.45
CA TYR A 126 2.75 -6.97 -9.60
C TYR A 126 2.79 -7.42 -8.15
N PHE A 127 4.00 -7.52 -7.59
CA PHE A 127 4.23 -8.11 -6.28
C PHE A 127 3.46 -7.42 -5.15
N GLU A 128 3.20 -6.11 -5.26
CA GLU A 128 2.42 -5.40 -4.23
C GLU A 128 0.94 -5.79 -4.19
N TRP A 129 0.41 -6.30 -5.30
CA TRP A 129 -0.97 -6.76 -5.43
C TRP A 129 -1.11 -8.25 -5.21
N MET A 130 -0.01 -9.00 -5.10
CA MET A 130 -0.04 -10.43 -4.81
C MET A 130 -0.67 -10.73 -3.44
N PRO A 131 -1.29 -11.91 -3.27
CA PRO A 131 -1.85 -12.34 -1.99
C PRO A 131 -0.82 -12.27 -0.87
N THR A 132 -1.25 -11.87 0.33
CA THR A 132 -0.37 -11.72 1.50
C THR A 132 0.30 -13.04 1.91
N LEU A 133 -0.34 -14.17 1.63
CA LEU A 133 0.17 -15.52 1.92
C LEU A 133 0.79 -16.20 0.68
N ALA A 134 1.14 -15.45 -0.36
CA ALA A 134 1.88 -16.01 -1.50
C ALA A 134 3.25 -16.55 -1.05
N SER A 135 3.81 -17.50 -1.80
CA SER A 135 5.09 -18.17 -1.49
C SER A 135 6.25 -17.20 -1.24
N LEU A 136 6.25 -16.05 -1.93
CA LEU A 136 7.23 -14.98 -1.77
C LEU A 136 7.26 -14.38 -0.34
N PHE A 137 6.11 -14.38 0.35
CA PHE A 137 5.91 -13.70 1.63
C PHE A 137 5.66 -14.66 2.81
N ILE A 138 5.13 -15.86 2.57
CA ILE A 138 4.61 -16.72 3.64
C ILE A 138 5.67 -17.09 4.71
N PHE A 139 6.92 -17.30 4.30
CA PHE A 139 8.03 -17.65 5.21
C PHE A 139 8.80 -16.45 5.74
N ARG A 140 8.30 -15.22 5.52
CA ARG A 140 8.92 -14.00 6.04
C ARG A 140 8.50 -13.75 7.49
N LYS A 141 9.41 -13.20 8.29
CA LYS A 141 9.16 -12.87 9.72
C LYS A 141 7.92 -11.99 9.90
N GLN A 142 7.70 -11.04 8.99
CA GLN A 142 6.56 -10.14 8.98
C GLN A 142 5.21 -10.91 8.94
N THR A 143 5.13 -11.98 8.16
CA THR A 143 3.94 -12.84 8.07
C THR A 143 3.66 -13.57 9.37
N LEU A 144 4.70 -14.03 10.08
CA LEU A 144 4.53 -14.62 11.42
C LEU A 144 3.90 -13.61 12.39
N PHE A 145 4.41 -12.37 12.45
CA PHE A 145 3.84 -11.33 13.30
C PHE A 145 2.41 -10.96 12.92
N LEU A 146 2.09 -10.97 11.61
CA LEU A 146 0.74 -10.77 11.12
C LEU A 146 -0.21 -11.88 11.61
N VAL A 147 0.21 -13.15 11.50
CA VAL A 147 -0.58 -14.29 11.99
C VAL A 147 -0.80 -14.18 13.49
N LEU A 148 0.24 -13.85 14.28
CA LEU A 148 0.09 -13.65 15.72
C LEU A 148 -0.87 -12.50 16.06
N LEU A 149 -0.85 -11.41 15.30
CA LEU A 149 -1.80 -10.30 15.45
C LEU A 149 -3.25 -10.74 15.17
N ILE A 150 -3.45 -11.51 14.11
CA ILE A 150 -4.76 -12.06 13.74
C ILE A 150 -5.26 -13.03 14.83
N LEU A 151 -4.41 -13.95 15.29
CA LEU A 151 -4.76 -14.88 16.38
C LEU A 151 -5.13 -14.16 17.66
N LEU A 152 -4.38 -13.11 18.03
CA LEU A 152 -4.73 -12.24 19.16
C LEU A 152 -6.10 -11.58 18.98
N ASN A 153 -6.40 -11.06 17.79
CA ASN A 153 -7.70 -10.46 17.50
C ASN A 153 -8.84 -11.49 17.58
N LEU A 154 -8.68 -12.67 16.98
CA LEU A 154 -9.67 -13.76 17.05
C LEU A 154 -9.91 -14.22 18.50
N TYR A 155 -8.86 -14.28 19.31
CA TYR A 155 -8.99 -14.55 20.75
C TYR A 155 -9.80 -13.48 21.47
N LEU A 156 -9.56 -12.19 21.18
CA LEU A 156 -10.33 -11.09 21.77
C LEU A 156 -11.80 -11.15 21.35
N ILE A 157 -12.10 -11.39 20.07
CA ILE A 157 -13.46 -11.61 19.56
C ILE A 157 -14.15 -12.75 20.32
N TYR A 158 -13.46 -13.88 20.50
CA TYR A 158 -13.99 -15.01 21.25
C TYR A 158 -14.31 -14.62 22.70
N LYS A 159 -13.42 -13.88 23.38
CA LYS A 159 -13.63 -13.42 24.76
C LYS A 159 -14.77 -12.41 24.89
N THR A 160 -14.95 -11.53 23.91
CA THR A 160 -15.99 -10.49 23.91
C THR A 160 -17.30 -10.92 23.24
N ARG A 161 -17.45 -12.18 22.82
CA ARG A 161 -18.64 -12.66 22.11
C ARG A 161 -19.98 -12.42 22.84
N LYS A 162 -19.95 -12.20 24.15
CA LYS A 162 -21.13 -11.89 24.99
C LYS A 162 -21.29 -10.40 25.33
N SER A 163 -20.36 -9.52 24.95
CA SER A 163 -20.31 -8.11 25.40
C SER A 163 -20.77 -7.08 24.35
N ASN A 164 -21.71 -7.46 23.49
CA ASN A 164 -22.29 -6.62 22.42
C ASN A 164 -21.22 -5.92 21.56
N SER A 165 -20.21 -6.68 21.12
CA SER A 165 -19.10 -6.20 20.28
C SER A 165 -19.25 -6.60 18.80
N PHE A 166 -20.50 -6.74 18.33
CA PHE A 166 -20.77 -7.35 17.02
C PHE A 166 -20.17 -6.54 15.86
N PHE A 167 -20.25 -5.21 15.93
CA PHE A 167 -19.64 -4.32 14.94
C PHE A 167 -18.12 -4.47 14.91
N GLU A 168 -17.45 -4.42 16.07
CA GLU A 168 -15.99 -4.54 16.14
C GLU A 168 -15.50 -5.90 15.66
N SER A 169 -16.22 -6.98 15.98
CA SER A 169 -15.92 -8.32 15.48
C SER A 169 -16.04 -8.40 13.96
N LEU A 170 -17.14 -7.89 13.39
CA LEU A 170 -17.36 -7.94 11.95
C LEU A 170 -16.41 -7.01 11.19
N ALA A 171 -16.11 -5.82 11.72
CA ALA A 171 -15.09 -4.93 11.18
C ALA A 171 -13.70 -5.59 11.22
N SER A 172 -13.36 -6.31 12.29
CA SER A 172 -12.10 -7.05 12.38
C SER A 172 -12.00 -8.11 11.28
N LEU A 173 -13.05 -8.90 11.08
CA LEU A 173 -13.10 -9.92 10.01
C LEU A 173 -13.00 -9.29 8.61
N PHE A 174 -13.68 -8.17 8.39
CA PHE A 174 -13.57 -7.40 7.14
C PHE A 174 -12.13 -6.96 6.87
N PHE A 175 -11.44 -6.36 7.85
CA PHE A 175 -10.05 -5.97 7.66
C PHE A 175 -9.11 -7.15 7.50
N ILE A 176 -9.35 -8.27 8.20
CA ILE A 176 -8.55 -9.50 8.02
C ILE A 176 -8.67 -9.98 6.57
N ALA A 177 -9.88 -10.07 6.03
CA ALA A 177 -10.11 -10.43 4.64
C ALA A 177 -9.42 -9.44 3.68
N TYR A 178 -9.55 -8.13 3.93
CA TYR A 178 -8.93 -7.08 3.13
C TYR A 178 -7.40 -7.14 3.16
N GLY A 179 -6.79 -7.30 4.33
CA GLY A 179 -5.34 -7.39 4.48
C GLY A 179 -4.73 -8.70 3.97
N LEU A 180 -5.51 -9.79 3.91
CA LEU A 180 -5.08 -11.04 3.29
C LEU A 180 -5.23 -11.04 1.76
N TYR A 181 -6.12 -10.20 1.22
CA TYR A 181 -6.39 -10.10 -0.21
C TYR A 181 -5.13 -9.75 -1.03
N ALA A 182 -4.36 -8.77 -0.54
CA ALA A 182 -3.09 -8.35 -1.14
C ALA A 182 -2.12 -7.79 -0.10
N ILE A 183 -0.82 -8.03 -0.28
CA ILE A 183 0.24 -7.61 0.65
C ILE A 183 0.25 -6.10 0.91
N ARG A 184 -0.20 -5.30 -0.07
CA ARG A 184 -0.34 -3.84 0.08
C ARG A 184 -1.35 -3.38 1.11
N PHE A 185 -2.30 -4.23 1.49
CA PHE A 185 -3.35 -3.89 2.47
C PHE A 185 -3.00 -4.30 3.90
N VAL A 186 -1.85 -4.96 4.11
CA VAL A 186 -1.36 -5.34 5.44
C VAL A 186 -1.20 -4.15 6.39
N PRO A 187 -0.64 -2.98 5.99
CA PRO A 187 -0.58 -1.82 6.88
C PRO A 187 -1.96 -1.35 7.34
N THR A 188 -2.94 -1.26 6.42
CA THR A 188 -4.32 -0.90 6.75
C THR A 188 -4.94 -1.85 7.76
N LEU A 189 -4.77 -3.17 7.54
CA LEU A 189 -5.19 -4.21 8.49
C LEU A 189 -4.51 -4.03 9.86
N CYS A 190 -3.20 -3.80 9.88
CA CYS A 190 -2.43 -3.62 11.10
C CYS A 190 -2.94 -2.43 11.92
N PHE A 191 -3.12 -1.26 11.30
CA PHE A 191 -3.68 -0.09 11.98
C PHE A 191 -5.10 -0.35 12.49
N ALA A 192 -5.96 -0.97 11.67
CA ALA A 192 -7.33 -1.29 12.06
C ALA A 192 -7.37 -2.26 13.25
N LEU A 193 -6.55 -3.30 13.26
CA LEU A 193 -6.48 -4.25 14.37
C LEU A 193 -5.83 -3.66 15.62
N ILE A 194 -4.92 -2.69 15.54
CA ILE A 194 -4.47 -1.96 16.74
C ILE A 194 -5.68 -1.31 17.41
N PHE A 195 -6.47 -0.56 16.64
CA PHE A 195 -7.64 0.15 17.14
C PHE A 195 -8.71 -0.82 17.65
N LEU A 196 -9.09 -1.81 16.85
CA LEU A 196 -10.15 -2.77 17.18
C LEU A 196 -9.76 -3.68 18.37
N ASN A 197 -8.51 -4.10 18.47
CA ASN A 197 -8.05 -4.86 19.63
C ASN A 197 -8.08 -4.02 20.91
N TYR A 198 -7.80 -2.73 20.82
CA TYR A 198 -7.96 -1.81 21.95
C TYR A 198 -9.43 -1.69 22.36
N THR A 199 -10.35 -1.50 21.42
CA THR A 199 -11.78 -1.38 21.75
C THR A 199 -12.36 -2.68 22.32
N LEU A 200 -11.93 -3.83 21.80
CA LEU A 200 -12.33 -5.15 22.30
C LEU A 200 -11.74 -5.44 23.68
N SER A 201 -10.46 -5.15 23.90
CA SER A 201 -9.80 -5.43 25.18
C SER A 201 -10.38 -4.62 26.34
N ARG A 202 -10.85 -3.40 26.10
CA ARG A 202 -11.57 -2.59 27.11
C ARG A 202 -12.85 -3.24 27.64
N ARG A 203 -13.41 -4.22 26.93
CA ARG A 203 -14.61 -4.95 27.34
C ARG A 203 -14.28 -6.20 28.17
N ILE A 204 -12.99 -6.48 28.37
CA ILE A 204 -12.48 -7.57 29.19
C ILE A 204 -11.99 -6.95 30.51
N THR A 205 -12.22 -7.63 31.63
CA THR A 205 -11.78 -7.15 32.94
C THR A 205 -10.25 -7.04 33.00
N ASP A 206 -9.74 -5.85 33.29
CA ASP A 206 -8.32 -5.61 33.48
C ASP A 206 -7.80 -6.38 34.70
N THR A 207 -6.90 -7.34 34.47
CA THR A 207 -6.11 -7.94 35.56
C THR A 207 -4.77 -7.22 35.70
N PRO A 208 -4.16 -7.18 36.90
CA PRO A 208 -2.82 -6.60 37.10
C PRO A 208 -1.75 -7.20 36.18
N ALA A 209 -1.91 -8.48 35.81
CA ALA A 209 -1.03 -9.16 34.86
C ALA A 209 -1.08 -8.54 33.45
N PHE A 210 -2.27 -8.14 32.97
CA PHE A 210 -2.42 -7.46 31.68
C PHE A 210 -1.74 -6.08 31.67
N LYS A 211 -1.79 -5.33 32.77
CA LYS A 211 -1.11 -4.03 32.88
C LYS A 211 0.41 -4.18 32.82
N LYS A 212 0.98 -5.16 33.55
CA LYS A 212 2.42 -5.47 33.47
C LYS A 212 2.83 -5.89 32.06
N LEU A 213 2.06 -6.78 31.42
CA LEU A 213 2.34 -7.21 30.04
C LEU A 213 2.29 -6.05 29.04
N ASN A 214 1.35 -5.12 29.20
CA ASN A 214 1.26 -3.94 28.35
C ASN A 214 2.43 -2.97 28.55
N LEU A 215 2.90 -2.79 29.78
CA LEU A 215 4.11 -1.99 30.05
C LEU A 215 5.35 -2.63 29.43
N VAL A 216 5.56 -3.93 29.63
CA VAL A 216 6.68 -4.66 29.01
C VAL A 216 6.61 -4.54 27.48
N ALA A 217 5.42 -4.73 26.92
CA ALA A 217 5.18 -4.53 25.50
C ALA A 217 5.52 -3.08 25.06
N ALA A 218 5.02 -2.06 25.76
CA ALA A 218 5.31 -0.67 25.44
C ALA A 218 6.82 -0.37 25.50
N SER A 219 7.52 -0.89 26.51
CA SER A 219 8.98 -0.74 26.63
C SER A 219 9.73 -1.42 25.48
N ILE A 220 9.33 -2.62 25.08
CA ILE A 220 9.90 -3.31 23.91
C ILE A 220 9.64 -2.49 22.64
N ALA A 221 8.42 -1.99 22.45
CA ALA A 221 8.09 -1.14 21.29
C ALA A 221 8.98 0.11 21.24
N LEU A 222 9.17 0.77 22.38
CA LEU A 222 10.04 1.94 22.48
C LEU A 222 11.50 1.59 22.15
N LEU A 223 12.03 0.51 22.72
CA LEU A 223 13.41 0.07 22.45
C LEU A 223 13.64 -0.25 20.96
N LEU A 224 12.67 -0.86 20.30
CA LEU A 224 12.74 -1.17 18.88
C LEU A 224 12.61 0.07 18.00
N ALA A 225 11.75 1.01 18.39
CA ALA A 225 11.67 2.31 17.73
C ALA A 225 13.03 3.04 17.82
N LEU A 226 13.64 3.06 19.00
CA LEU A 226 14.98 3.62 19.19
C LEU A 226 16.04 2.85 18.38
N GLN A 227 15.98 1.52 18.35
CA GLN A 227 16.91 0.71 17.55
C GLN A 227 16.79 1.04 16.05
N ASN A 228 15.59 1.19 15.51
CA ASN A 228 15.38 1.57 14.11
C ASN A 228 15.85 3.00 13.82
N ILE A 229 15.65 3.93 14.76
CA ILE A 229 16.10 5.33 14.63
C ILE A 229 17.63 5.40 14.60
N PHE A 230 18.32 4.71 15.50
CA PHE A 230 19.77 4.83 15.65
C PHE A 230 20.57 3.87 14.75
N PHE A 231 20.05 2.68 14.47
CA PHE A 231 20.79 1.61 13.77
C PHE A 231 20.17 1.19 12.43
N GLY A 232 18.97 1.68 12.12
CA GLY A 232 18.26 1.32 10.89
C GLY A 232 17.48 0.00 10.98
N TYR A 233 16.92 -0.42 9.86
CA TYR A 233 16.03 -1.56 9.72
C TYR A 233 16.19 -2.26 8.37
N GLU A 234 15.92 -3.56 8.32
CA GLU A 234 15.99 -4.34 7.07
C GLU A 234 14.69 -4.25 6.27
N THR A 235 14.82 -4.10 4.95
CA THR A 235 13.70 -4.13 4.00
C THR A 235 13.94 -5.15 2.90
N ILE A 236 12.93 -5.39 2.07
CA ILE A 236 13.08 -6.26 0.89
C ILE A 236 14.12 -5.67 -0.10
N SER A 237 14.30 -4.35 -0.10
CA SER A 237 15.28 -3.64 -0.91
C SER A 237 16.65 -3.50 -0.22
N GLY A 238 16.87 -4.14 0.92
CA GLY A 238 18.09 -4.05 1.71
C GLY A 238 17.98 -3.14 2.95
N PRO A 239 19.11 -2.92 3.65
CA PRO A 239 19.13 -2.18 4.91
C PRO A 239 18.85 -0.69 4.68
N ARG A 240 17.96 -0.14 5.49
CA ARG A 240 17.63 1.29 5.51
C ARG A 240 18.00 1.91 6.84
N ARG A 241 18.24 3.22 6.84
CA ARG A 241 18.44 4.02 8.05
C ARG A 241 17.35 5.08 8.14
N PHE A 242 16.98 5.43 9.36
CA PHE A 242 16.13 6.59 9.59
C PHE A 242 16.89 7.86 9.16
N GLY A 243 16.22 8.73 8.41
CA GLY A 243 16.82 9.96 7.89
C GLY A 243 15.87 10.71 6.96
N LEU A 244 16.30 11.89 6.55
CA LEU A 244 15.62 12.71 5.54
C LEU A 244 16.39 12.61 4.21
N GLY A 245 15.67 12.66 3.10
CA GLY A 245 16.25 12.65 1.76
C GLY A 245 15.85 11.42 0.94
N LEU A 246 16.49 11.28 -0.22
CA LEU A 246 16.29 10.17 -1.14
C LEU A 246 17.25 9.04 -0.79
N ASP A 247 16.74 7.80 -0.79
CA ASP A 247 17.57 6.60 -0.62
C ASP A 247 18.21 6.23 -1.97
N PRO A 248 19.55 6.33 -2.13
CA PRO A 248 20.23 6.04 -3.39
C PRO A 248 20.16 4.57 -3.79
N ALA A 249 19.79 3.66 -2.89
CA ALA A 249 19.53 2.26 -3.24
C ALA A 249 18.17 2.07 -3.95
N VAL A 250 17.27 3.05 -3.85
CA VAL A 250 15.87 2.92 -4.31
C VAL A 250 15.56 3.93 -5.41
N VAL A 251 16.11 5.13 -5.29
CA VAL A 251 15.86 6.25 -6.18
C VAL A 251 17.06 6.45 -7.11
N PRO A 252 16.89 6.47 -8.44
CA PRO A 252 17.98 6.45 -9.41
C PRO A 252 18.55 7.85 -9.63
N GLN A 253 18.95 8.55 -8.57
CA GLN A 253 19.39 9.94 -8.66
C GLN A 253 20.64 10.09 -9.53
N GLN A 254 21.67 9.29 -9.27
CA GLN A 254 22.93 9.36 -10.02
C GLN A 254 22.76 8.82 -11.44
N ALA A 255 21.97 7.76 -11.61
CA ALA A 255 21.61 7.24 -12.92
C ALA A 255 20.83 8.27 -13.78
N ALA A 256 19.96 9.09 -13.17
CA ALA A 256 19.30 10.18 -13.87
C ALA A 256 20.29 11.27 -14.33
N GLN A 257 21.22 11.66 -13.45
CA GLN A 257 22.30 12.61 -13.78
C GLN A 257 23.22 12.10 -14.89
N PHE A 258 23.49 10.79 -14.94
CA PHE A 258 24.23 10.17 -16.03
C PHE A 258 23.59 10.50 -17.40
N PHE A 259 22.27 10.40 -17.53
CA PHE A 259 21.59 10.73 -18.79
C PHE A 259 21.55 12.23 -19.10
N GLU A 260 21.72 13.11 -18.10
CA GLU A 260 21.90 14.56 -18.34
C GLU A 260 23.28 14.88 -18.90
N LEU A 261 24.32 14.16 -18.46
CA LEU A 261 25.69 14.30 -18.96
C LEU A 261 25.89 13.73 -20.37
N TYR A 262 25.04 12.77 -20.76
CA TYR A 262 25.09 12.11 -22.07
C TYR A 262 23.77 12.25 -22.84
N PRO A 263 23.40 13.48 -23.25
CA PRO A 263 22.13 13.76 -23.93
C PRO A 263 21.98 13.06 -25.28
N GLN A 264 23.09 12.64 -25.90
CA GLN A 264 23.12 11.91 -27.17
C GLN A 264 22.55 10.48 -27.08
N ILE A 265 22.42 9.91 -25.88
CA ILE A 265 21.82 8.59 -25.73
C ILE A 265 20.35 8.68 -26.19
N GLY A 266 19.89 7.75 -27.03
CA GLY A 266 18.51 7.74 -27.52
C GLY A 266 17.48 7.29 -26.48
N ASN A 267 16.42 6.62 -26.93
CA ASN A 267 15.32 6.17 -26.07
C ASN A 267 15.81 5.22 -24.97
N VAL A 268 15.34 5.44 -23.74
CA VAL A 268 15.74 4.66 -22.56
C VAL A 268 14.55 3.84 -22.09
N TYR A 269 14.73 2.53 -21.99
CA TYR A 269 13.86 1.69 -21.18
C TYR A 269 14.17 1.97 -19.70
N ASN A 270 13.15 2.18 -18.87
CA ASN A 270 13.33 2.34 -17.43
C ASN A 270 12.54 1.29 -16.65
N SER A 271 13.15 0.79 -15.57
CA SER A 271 12.45 0.00 -14.57
C SER A 271 11.20 0.71 -14.04
N HIS A 272 10.16 -0.08 -13.76
CA HIS A 272 8.88 0.37 -13.20
C HIS A 272 9.06 1.29 -12.00
N LEU A 273 9.92 0.92 -11.05
CA LEU A 273 10.11 1.66 -9.80
C LEU A 273 10.67 3.07 -10.03
N PHE A 274 11.45 3.25 -11.08
CA PHE A 274 12.12 4.51 -11.38
C PHE A 274 11.23 5.52 -12.08
N GLY A 275 10.12 5.07 -12.66
CA GLY A 275 9.29 5.87 -13.55
C GLY A 275 8.85 7.22 -12.97
N SER A 276 8.30 7.21 -11.76
CA SER A 276 7.82 8.42 -11.08
C SER A 276 8.92 9.43 -10.79
N TYR A 277 10.09 8.97 -10.35
CA TYR A 277 11.23 9.85 -10.09
C TYR A 277 11.79 10.42 -11.39
N LEU A 278 11.94 9.60 -12.43
CA LEU A 278 12.45 10.04 -13.73
C LEU A 278 11.50 11.04 -14.41
N ALA A 279 10.19 10.88 -14.24
CA ALA A 279 9.20 11.86 -14.71
C ALA A 279 9.48 13.26 -14.15
N TRP A 280 9.78 13.33 -12.85
CA TRP A 280 10.15 14.58 -12.18
C TRP A 280 11.55 15.06 -12.56
N ALA A 281 12.56 14.18 -12.50
CA ALA A 281 13.96 14.55 -12.71
C ALA A 281 14.23 15.01 -14.15
N TRP A 282 13.63 14.36 -15.14
CA TRP A 282 13.81 14.74 -16.54
C TRP A 282 12.90 15.88 -16.99
N ASP A 283 11.79 16.14 -16.27
CA ASP A 283 10.87 17.25 -16.54
C ASP A 283 10.50 17.38 -18.04
N GLY A 284 10.21 16.24 -18.68
CA GLY A 284 9.86 16.19 -20.10
C GLY A 284 11.02 16.37 -21.11
N LYS A 285 12.23 16.72 -20.67
CA LYS A 285 13.43 16.80 -21.54
C LYS A 285 13.76 15.46 -22.20
N ARG A 286 13.37 14.36 -21.56
CA ARG A 286 13.53 12.99 -22.03
C ARG A 286 12.21 12.25 -21.97
N LYS A 287 11.93 11.45 -23.00
CA LYS A 287 10.75 10.58 -23.00
C LYS A 287 10.90 9.49 -21.94
N LEU A 288 9.90 9.37 -21.09
CA LEU A 288 9.79 8.30 -20.11
C LEU A 288 9.13 7.08 -20.76
N PHE A 289 9.73 5.90 -20.62
CA PHE A 289 9.16 4.67 -21.19
C PHE A 289 7.98 4.18 -20.36
N TYR A 290 8.10 4.16 -19.04
CA TYR A 290 7.02 3.73 -18.16
C TYR A 290 7.03 4.44 -16.80
N HIS A 291 5.92 5.07 -16.43
CA HIS A 291 5.81 5.83 -15.18
C HIS A 291 5.59 4.95 -13.93
N GLY A 292 5.06 3.74 -14.08
CA GLY A 292 4.77 2.84 -12.95
C GLY A 292 3.50 3.17 -12.14
N PHE A 293 2.81 4.29 -12.43
CA PHE A 293 1.49 4.62 -11.87
C PHE A 293 0.39 4.70 -12.94
N VAL A 294 0.75 4.47 -14.21
CA VAL A 294 -0.22 4.36 -15.31
C VAL A 294 -0.90 3.00 -15.19
N THR A 295 -2.23 3.01 -15.14
CA THR A 295 -3.05 1.80 -14.95
C THR A 295 -3.44 1.13 -16.28
N ASP A 296 -2.80 1.49 -17.39
CA ASP A 296 -3.01 0.84 -18.68
C ASP A 296 -2.42 -0.57 -18.67
N THR A 297 -3.28 -1.55 -18.41
CA THR A 297 -2.90 -2.96 -18.38
C THR A 297 -2.53 -3.50 -19.75
N ASN A 298 -3.08 -2.95 -20.84
CA ASN A 298 -2.74 -3.40 -22.19
C ASN A 298 -1.32 -3.01 -22.53
N PHE A 299 -0.93 -1.76 -22.25
CA PHE A 299 0.45 -1.32 -22.39
C PHE A 299 1.39 -2.14 -21.51
N PHE A 300 1.03 -2.32 -20.23
CA PHE A 300 1.86 -3.10 -19.30
C PHE A 300 2.12 -4.53 -19.80
N LEU A 301 1.07 -5.25 -20.22
CA LEU A 301 1.20 -6.64 -20.63
C LEU A 301 1.87 -6.80 -21.99
N ASN A 302 1.51 -5.97 -22.97
CA ASN A 302 1.91 -6.18 -24.37
C ASN A 302 3.18 -5.44 -24.76
N GLU A 303 3.50 -4.34 -24.08
CA GLU A 303 4.66 -3.51 -24.40
C GLU A 303 5.73 -3.62 -23.32
N TYR A 304 5.39 -3.35 -22.06
CA TYR A 304 6.36 -3.32 -20.98
C TYR A 304 6.87 -4.72 -20.58
N ALA A 305 5.96 -5.66 -20.31
CA ALA A 305 6.31 -7.02 -19.92
C ALA A 305 6.86 -7.87 -21.08
N ALA A 306 6.66 -7.43 -22.32
CA ALA A 306 7.16 -8.15 -23.50
C ALA A 306 8.69 -8.22 -23.56
N PHE A 307 9.40 -7.23 -23.00
CA PHE A 307 10.86 -7.25 -22.87
C PHE A 307 11.40 -8.46 -22.10
N SER A 308 10.62 -9.00 -21.17
CA SER A 308 11.01 -10.14 -20.32
C SER A 308 10.40 -11.47 -20.77
N ARG A 309 9.62 -11.48 -21.85
CA ARG A 309 8.79 -12.65 -22.24
C ARG A 309 9.58 -13.71 -22.99
N SER A 310 10.37 -13.31 -23.98
CA SER A 310 11.23 -14.18 -24.77
C SER A 310 12.32 -13.37 -25.48
N PRO A 311 13.42 -14.00 -25.92
CA PRO A 311 14.46 -13.32 -26.70
C PRO A 311 13.94 -12.64 -27.97
N GLN A 312 12.99 -13.26 -28.67
CA GLN A 312 12.41 -12.69 -29.90
C GLN A 312 11.54 -11.46 -29.59
N ALA A 313 10.72 -11.53 -28.52
CA ALA A 313 9.91 -10.40 -28.10
C ALA A 313 10.81 -9.24 -27.62
N PHE A 314 11.90 -9.54 -26.92
CA PHE A 314 12.90 -8.55 -26.52
C PHE A 314 13.48 -7.79 -27.72
N GLU A 315 14.00 -8.47 -28.75
CA GLU A 315 14.56 -7.80 -29.93
C GLU A 315 13.50 -6.98 -30.67
N GLN A 316 12.28 -7.52 -30.86
CA GLN A 316 11.17 -6.80 -31.49
C GLN A 316 10.83 -5.51 -30.74
N GLN A 317 10.82 -5.53 -29.40
CA GLN A 317 10.52 -4.36 -28.59
C GLN A 317 11.67 -3.34 -28.60
N VAL A 318 12.93 -3.80 -28.57
CA VAL A 318 14.11 -2.96 -28.73
C VAL A 318 14.07 -2.20 -30.07
N GLU A 319 13.74 -2.89 -31.16
CA GLU A 319 13.63 -2.29 -32.49
C GLU A 319 12.42 -1.36 -32.61
N LYS A 320 11.23 -1.81 -32.18
CA LYS A 320 10.00 -1.01 -32.23
C LYS A 320 10.15 0.33 -31.52
N TYR A 321 10.74 0.33 -30.32
CA TYR A 321 10.91 1.52 -29.51
C TYR A 321 12.27 2.21 -29.69
N GLN A 322 13.12 1.68 -30.58
CA GLN A 322 14.46 2.21 -30.84
C GLN A 322 15.26 2.40 -29.54
N ILE A 323 15.21 1.39 -28.66
CA ILE A 323 15.87 1.44 -27.36
C ILE A 323 17.38 1.53 -27.57
N SER A 324 17.97 2.53 -26.94
CA SER A 324 19.42 2.82 -26.98
C SER A 324 20.10 2.55 -25.63
N ALA A 325 19.32 2.52 -24.55
CA ALA A 325 19.81 2.18 -23.22
C ALA A 325 18.72 1.55 -22.34
N PHE A 326 19.15 0.70 -21.41
CA PHE A 326 18.33 0.13 -20.35
C PHE A 326 18.78 0.67 -19.00
N LEU A 327 17.88 1.33 -18.28
CA LEU A 327 18.06 1.74 -16.89
C LEU A 327 17.27 0.78 -15.99
N LEU A 328 17.98 -0.12 -15.32
CA LEU A 328 17.41 -1.19 -14.51
C LEU A 328 17.69 -0.99 -13.03
N ASP A 329 16.73 -1.34 -12.19
CA ASP A 329 16.94 -1.46 -10.75
C ASP A 329 17.62 -2.78 -10.39
N ARG A 330 18.43 -2.76 -9.32
CA ARG A 330 19.20 -3.94 -8.86
C ARG A 330 18.40 -4.91 -7.98
N PHE A 331 17.19 -4.53 -7.57
CA PHE A 331 16.50 -5.20 -6.46
C PHE A 331 15.23 -5.95 -6.86
N GLN A 332 14.73 -5.83 -8.11
CA GLN A 332 13.49 -6.48 -8.53
C GLN A 332 13.54 -7.11 -9.93
N GLY A 333 12.98 -8.33 -10.02
CA GLY A 333 12.12 -8.81 -11.12
C GLY A 333 12.71 -8.88 -12.53
N ASN A 334 13.95 -8.45 -12.73
CA ASN A 334 14.56 -8.27 -14.04
C ASN A 334 15.45 -9.46 -14.44
N GLU A 335 15.41 -10.60 -13.74
CA GLU A 335 16.32 -11.73 -14.04
C GLU A 335 16.24 -12.17 -15.51
N ALA A 336 15.03 -12.33 -16.05
CA ALA A 336 14.82 -12.67 -17.45
C ALA A 336 15.37 -11.58 -18.38
N LEU A 337 14.99 -10.32 -18.17
CA LEU A 337 15.44 -9.18 -18.98
C LEU A 337 16.96 -9.00 -18.93
N LEU A 338 17.54 -9.05 -17.73
CA LEU A 338 18.97 -8.95 -17.49
C LEU A 338 19.72 -10.10 -18.18
N SER A 339 19.17 -11.32 -18.14
CA SER A 339 19.75 -12.45 -18.86
C SER A 339 19.79 -12.21 -20.37
N TYR A 340 18.77 -11.56 -20.95
CA TYR A 340 18.75 -11.24 -22.38
C TYR A 340 19.73 -10.14 -22.75
N ILE A 341 19.83 -9.10 -21.91
CA ILE A 341 20.76 -7.98 -22.12
C ILE A 341 22.22 -8.45 -22.00
N VAL A 342 22.57 -9.18 -20.93
CA VAL A 342 23.95 -9.62 -20.66
C VAL A 342 24.45 -10.63 -21.70
N ASN A 343 23.58 -11.51 -22.20
CA ASN A 343 23.95 -12.48 -23.22
C ASN A 343 23.98 -11.90 -24.65
N ASN A 344 23.57 -10.65 -24.83
CA ASN A 344 23.53 -10.01 -26.13
C ASN A 344 24.71 -9.05 -26.33
N LYS A 345 25.58 -9.38 -27.30
CA LYS A 345 26.81 -8.62 -27.61
C LYS A 345 26.57 -7.17 -28.02
N LYS A 346 25.34 -6.79 -28.42
CA LYS A 346 24.95 -5.41 -28.74
C LYS A 346 24.92 -4.50 -27.52
N TRP A 347 24.86 -5.04 -26.30
CA TRP A 347 24.75 -4.27 -25.07
C TRP A 347 26.03 -4.35 -24.24
N VAL A 348 26.35 -3.26 -23.55
CA VAL A 348 27.48 -3.17 -22.61
C VAL A 348 27.05 -2.42 -21.35
N LEU A 349 27.53 -2.86 -20.19
CA LEU A 349 27.33 -2.13 -18.94
C LEU A 349 28.13 -0.83 -19.00
N GLY A 350 27.43 0.30 -19.08
CA GLY A 350 28.03 1.64 -19.18
C GLY A 350 28.11 2.38 -17.86
N TYR A 351 27.23 2.06 -16.91
CA TYR A 351 27.21 2.68 -15.59
C TYR A 351 26.57 1.76 -14.55
N GLN A 352 27.03 1.86 -13.30
CA GLN A 352 26.50 1.13 -12.17
C GLN A 352 26.63 1.97 -10.90
N ASP A 353 25.57 1.98 -10.09
CA ASP A 353 25.57 2.54 -8.74
C ASP A 353 24.98 1.55 -7.72
N VAL A 354 24.67 2.05 -6.52
CA VAL A 354 24.10 1.24 -5.42
C VAL A 354 22.73 0.66 -5.78
N GLY A 355 21.90 1.40 -6.53
CA GLY A 355 20.52 1.03 -6.87
C GLY A 355 20.27 0.65 -8.32
N SER A 356 21.17 1.01 -9.25
CA SER A 356 20.89 1.08 -10.68
C SER A 356 21.99 0.47 -11.53
N LEU A 357 21.60 -0.07 -12.68
CA LEU A 357 22.45 -0.52 -13.78
C LEU A 357 22.02 0.20 -15.06
N ILE A 358 22.99 0.70 -15.82
CA ILE A 358 22.75 1.24 -17.17
C ILE A 358 23.49 0.40 -18.19
N PHE A 359 22.74 -0.22 -19.08
CA PHE A 359 23.27 -0.87 -20.27
C PHE A 359 23.10 0.04 -21.47
N LEU A 360 24.16 0.21 -22.25
CA LEU A 360 24.19 1.01 -23.46
C LEU A 360 24.26 0.10 -24.68
N ARG A 361 23.57 0.49 -25.76
CA ARG A 361 23.75 -0.15 -27.06
C ARG A 361 25.11 0.27 -27.63
N LYS A 362 25.90 -0.68 -28.10
CA LYS A 362 27.15 -0.38 -28.82
C LYS A 362 26.82 0.35 -30.12
N ALA A 363 27.62 1.36 -30.44
CA ALA A 363 27.65 1.92 -31.78
C ALA A 363 28.11 0.82 -32.74
N GLU A 364 27.44 0.69 -33.88
CA GLU A 364 27.86 -0.18 -34.98
C GLU A 364 29.11 0.36 -35.67
#